data_AF-A0A9Q9EXD2-F1
#
_entry.id   AF-A0A9Q9EXD2-F1
#
_cell.length_a   1.000
_cell.length_b   1.000
_cell.length_c   1.000
_cell.angle_alpha   90.00
_cell.angle_beta   90.00
_cell.angle_gamma   90.00
#
_symmetry.space_group_name_H-M   'P 1'
#
loop_
_entity.id
_entity.type
_entity.pdbx_description
1 polymer ?
#
loop_
_entity_poly.entity_id
_entity_poly.type
_entity_poly.pdbx_seq_one_letter_code
_entity_poly.pdbx_strand_id
1 'polypeptide(L)'
;MIEVNAMGQACPIPVIMAKKAVRENTGKENISVKVDNEVATQNLSKMAAQLGIGVEVNKISEKEFTVLLKAKDGVNLNPVAVPQTSSGEYAVVINSDQMGSGDEGFGKKLLEGFIYALTEQDVLPKFVVCYNSGVKLTTENEKTVNDLKALASQGCEVLSCGLCLDFYGLKEKLKVGTPTNMYRITEIMRTHFVVRP
;
A
#
# COMPACT_ATOMS: atom_id res chain seq x y z
N MET A 1 11.19 -24.19 7.56
CA MET A 1 10.46 -23.67 6.39
C MET A 1 9.41 -22.71 6.92
N ILE A 2 9.32 -21.51 6.38
CA ILE A 2 8.33 -20.51 6.83
C ILE A 2 7.03 -20.74 6.06
N GLU A 3 5.90 -20.78 6.76
CA GLU A 3 4.58 -20.91 6.14
C GLU A 3 3.82 -19.58 6.18
N VAL A 4 3.25 -19.21 5.04
CA VAL A 4 2.41 -18.01 4.88
C VAL A 4 1.06 -18.45 4.33
N ASN A 5 -0.01 -18.23 5.08
CA ASN A 5 -1.36 -18.54 4.62
C ASN A 5 -2.05 -17.26 4.12
N ALA A 6 -2.23 -17.16 2.80
CA ALA A 6 -2.91 -16.04 2.14
C ALA A 6 -4.21 -16.47 1.43
N MET A 7 -4.79 -17.60 1.82
CA MET A 7 -6.08 -18.07 1.32
C MET A 7 -7.20 -17.07 1.64
N GLY A 8 -8.12 -16.85 0.70
CA GLY A 8 -9.23 -15.90 0.84
C GLY A 8 -8.83 -14.43 0.75
N GLN A 9 -7.54 -14.13 0.57
CA GLN A 9 -7.03 -12.76 0.55
C GLN A 9 -7.02 -12.19 -0.87
N ALA A 10 -7.65 -11.04 -1.05
CA ALA A 10 -7.63 -10.31 -2.30
C ALA A 10 -6.24 -9.68 -2.56
N CYS A 11 -5.91 -9.45 -3.83
CA CYS A 11 -4.75 -8.63 -4.20
C CYS A 11 -4.86 -7.23 -3.55
N PRO A 12 -3.77 -6.64 -3.00
CA PRO A 12 -2.37 -7.08 -3.07
C PRO A 12 -1.86 -7.93 -1.88
N ILE A 13 -2.74 -8.36 -0.98
CA ILE A 13 -2.38 -8.97 0.31
C ILE A 13 -1.43 -10.18 0.18
N PRO A 14 -1.65 -11.18 -0.72
CA PRO A 14 -0.75 -12.33 -0.82
C PRO A 14 0.70 -11.95 -1.14
N VAL A 15 0.89 -10.95 -2.02
CA VAL A 15 2.22 -10.47 -2.43
C VAL A 15 2.92 -9.76 -1.27
N ILE A 16 2.18 -8.95 -0.52
CA ILE A 16 2.67 -8.23 0.66
C ILE A 16 3.13 -9.22 1.73
N MET A 17 2.28 -10.19 2.09
CA MET A 17 2.61 -11.21 3.09
C MET A 17 3.87 -12.00 2.70
N ALA A 18 3.98 -12.37 1.42
CA ALA A 18 5.14 -13.08 0.92
C ALA A 18 6.41 -12.20 0.94
N LYS A 19 6.33 -10.94 0.50
CA LYS A 19 7.47 -10.00 0.52
C LYS A 19 7.96 -9.72 1.95
N LYS A 20 7.03 -9.62 2.91
CA LYS A 20 7.34 -9.49 4.34
C LYS A 20 8.06 -10.72 4.87
N ALA A 21 7.53 -11.92 4.61
CA ALA A 21 8.18 -13.17 4.99
C ALA A 21 9.59 -13.29 4.38
N VAL A 22 9.78 -12.89 3.12
CA VAL A 22 11.10 -12.84 2.47
C VAL A 22 12.06 -11.89 3.19
N ARG A 23 11.58 -10.71 3.62
CA ARG A 23 12.40 -9.72 4.34
C ARG A 23 12.82 -10.20 5.73
N GLU A 24 11.91 -10.83 6.46
CA GLU A 24 12.13 -11.29 7.83
C GLU A 24 12.89 -12.62 7.90
N ASN A 25 13.01 -13.33 6.77
CA ASN A 25 13.70 -14.62 6.65
C ASN A 25 15.24 -14.51 6.71
N THR A 26 15.74 -14.15 7.89
CA THR A 26 17.17 -14.10 8.23
C THR A 26 17.82 -15.49 8.28
N GLY A 27 17.02 -16.55 8.48
CA GLY A 27 17.46 -17.95 8.61
C GLY A 27 17.67 -18.71 7.30
N LYS A 28 17.44 -18.07 6.14
CA LYS A 28 17.57 -18.69 4.79
C LYS A 28 16.73 -19.96 4.63
N GLU A 29 15.52 -19.96 5.16
CA GLU A 29 14.60 -21.08 4.97
C GLU A 29 13.77 -20.88 3.70
N ASN A 30 13.26 -21.96 3.10
CA ASN A 30 12.26 -21.80 2.04
C ASN A 30 10.96 -21.25 2.65
N ILE A 31 10.23 -20.44 1.87
CA ILE A 31 8.93 -19.87 2.26
C ILE A 31 7.85 -20.51 1.40
N SER A 32 6.83 -21.08 2.04
CA SER A 32 5.69 -21.71 1.41
C SER A 32 4.46 -20.81 1.57
N VAL A 33 3.94 -20.28 0.46
CA VAL A 33 2.77 -19.38 0.45
C VAL A 33 1.55 -20.11 -0.09
N LYS A 34 0.52 -20.27 0.74
CA LYS A 34 -0.77 -20.88 0.35
C LYS A 34 -1.71 -19.81 -0.20
N VAL A 35 -2.25 -20.04 -1.40
CA VAL A 35 -3.21 -19.14 -2.09
C VAL A 35 -4.32 -19.94 -2.77
N ASP A 36 -5.44 -19.28 -3.04
CA ASP A 36 -6.68 -19.94 -3.47
C ASP A 36 -7.01 -19.79 -4.96
N ASN A 37 -6.15 -19.12 -5.72
CA ASN A 37 -6.37 -18.87 -7.14
C ASN A 37 -5.06 -18.74 -7.93
N GLU A 38 -5.15 -18.99 -9.25
CA GLU A 38 -4.01 -18.98 -10.16
C GLU A 38 -3.43 -17.57 -10.39
N VAL A 39 -4.25 -16.52 -10.31
CA VAL A 39 -3.77 -15.13 -10.46
C VAL A 39 -2.79 -14.79 -9.33
N ALA A 40 -3.07 -15.24 -8.11
CA ALA A 40 -2.18 -15.06 -6.97
C ALA A 40 -0.84 -15.79 -7.17
N THR A 41 -0.84 -17.00 -7.75
CA THR A 41 0.42 -17.72 -8.04
C THR A 41 1.26 -16.99 -9.09
N GLN A 42 0.63 -16.44 -10.12
CA GLN A 42 1.29 -15.63 -11.15
C GLN A 42 1.89 -14.35 -10.57
N ASN A 43 1.16 -13.65 -9.70
CA ASN A 43 1.64 -12.43 -9.06
C ASN A 43 2.82 -12.70 -8.10
N LEU A 44 2.75 -13.79 -7.32
CA LEU A 44 3.85 -14.23 -6.46
C LEU A 44 5.09 -14.62 -7.28
N SER A 45 4.90 -15.29 -8.41
CA SER A 45 6.00 -15.65 -9.31
C SER A 45 6.67 -14.43 -9.94
N LYS A 46 5.89 -13.42 -10.34
CA LYS A 46 6.44 -12.13 -10.82
C LYS A 46 7.21 -11.40 -9.73
N MET A 47 6.70 -11.36 -8.50
CA MET A 47 7.40 -10.79 -7.35
C MET A 47 8.71 -11.53 -7.07
N ALA A 48 8.70 -12.87 -7.07
CA ALA A 48 9.90 -13.67 -6.87
C ALA A 48 10.95 -13.37 -7.95
N ALA A 49 10.55 -13.29 -9.22
CA ALA A 49 11.44 -12.92 -10.32
C ALA A 49 12.05 -11.52 -10.15
N GLN A 50 11.26 -10.52 -9.73
CA GLN A 50 11.75 -9.16 -9.44
C GLN A 50 12.79 -9.15 -8.31
N LEU A 51 12.62 -10.00 -7.30
CA LEU A 51 13.57 -10.17 -6.20
C LEU A 51 14.73 -11.12 -6.55
N GLY A 52 14.72 -11.71 -7.75
CA GLY A 52 15.69 -12.70 -8.18
C GLY A 52 15.64 -14.01 -7.37
N ILE A 53 14.49 -14.35 -6.80
CA ILE A 53 14.24 -15.55 -5.99
C ILE A 53 13.68 -16.66 -6.89
N GLY A 54 14.17 -17.90 -6.70
CA GLY A 54 13.61 -19.06 -7.39
C GLY A 54 12.21 -19.40 -6.85
N VAL A 55 11.27 -19.74 -7.73
CA VAL A 55 9.89 -20.03 -7.37
C VAL A 55 9.43 -21.37 -7.97
N GLU A 56 8.66 -22.13 -7.21
CA GLU A 56 7.95 -23.33 -7.65
C GLU A 56 6.48 -23.23 -7.27
N VAL A 57 5.58 -23.52 -8.22
CA VAL A 57 4.13 -23.48 -8.01
C VAL A 57 3.60 -24.90 -8.05
N ASN A 58 2.91 -25.30 -6.97
CA ASN A 58 2.26 -26.59 -6.84
C ASN A 58 0.75 -26.40 -6.75
N LYS A 59 0.02 -26.95 -7.71
CA LYS A 59 -1.45 -27.01 -7.68
C LYS A 59 -1.89 -28.21 -6.84
N ILE A 60 -2.61 -27.96 -5.75
CA ILE A 60 -3.14 -29.01 -4.86
C ILE A 60 -4.57 -29.37 -5.27
N SER A 61 -5.40 -28.35 -5.54
CA SER A 61 -6.76 -28.51 -6.05
C SER A 61 -7.13 -27.34 -6.96
N GLU A 62 -8.40 -27.22 -7.36
CA GLU A 62 -8.88 -26.06 -8.14
C GLU A 62 -8.80 -24.74 -7.36
N LYS A 63 -8.89 -24.79 -6.03
CA LYS A 63 -8.92 -23.60 -5.14
C LYS A 63 -7.81 -23.61 -4.10
N GLU A 64 -6.77 -24.41 -4.31
CA GLU A 64 -5.65 -24.50 -3.37
C GLU A 64 -4.35 -24.71 -4.13
N PHE A 65 -3.43 -23.77 -3.90
CA PHE A 65 -2.12 -23.72 -4.53
C PHE A 65 -1.09 -23.38 -3.46
N THR A 66 0.11 -23.92 -3.63
CA THR A 66 1.27 -23.59 -2.81
C THR A 66 2.37 -23.02 -3.70
N VAL A 67 2.86 -21.83 -3.37
CA VAL A 67 4.00 -21.18 -4.03
C VAL A 67 5.21 -21.26 -3.10
N LEU A 68 6.20 -22.06 -3.47
CA LEU A 68 7.45 -22.22 -2.74
C LEU A 68 8.48 -21.20 -3.26
N LEU A 69 8.89 -20.27 -2.40
CA LEU A 69 9.99 -19.34 -2.64
C LEU A 69 11.27 -19.95 -2.07
N LYS A 70 12.27 -20.16 -2.93
CA LYS A 70 13.55 -20.77 -2.54
C LYS A 70 14.39 -19.81 -1.71
N ALA A 71 15.03 -20.32 -0.67
CA ALA A 71 16.05 -19.60 0.06
C ALA A 71 17.18 -19.14 -0.88
N LYS A 72 17.63 -17.89 -0.71
CA LYS A 72 18.75 -17.34 -1.48
C LYS A 72 19.62 -16.46 -0.59
N ASP A 73 20.93 -16.49 -0.83
CA ASP A 73 21.88 -15.52 -0.27
C ASP A 73 21.65 -14.14 -0.88
N GLY A 74 21.37 -13.14 -0.04
CA GLY A 74 21.22 -11.76 -0.46
C GLY A 74 20.02 -11.56 -1.39
N VAL A 75 18.83 -11.39 -0.81
CA VAL A 75 17.68 -10.89 -1.58
C VAL A 75 17.98 -9.45 -1.97
N ASN A 76 17.88 -9.13 -3.26
CA ASN A 76 17.99 -7.75 -3.72
C ASN A 76 16.67 -7.04 -3.39
N LEU A 77 16.55 -6.60 -2.14
CA LEU A 77 15.45 -5.77 -1.65
C LEU A 77 15.68 -4.28 -1.96
N ASN A 78 16.66 -3.94 -2.82
CA ASN A 78 16.90 -2.54 -3.15
C ASN A 78 15.58 -1.93 -3.64
N PRO A 79 15.18 -0.78 -3.07
CA PRO A 79 14.01 -0.07 -3.53
C PRO A 79 14.09 0.09 -5.04
N VAL A 80 12.99 -0.18 -5.75
CA VAL A 80 12.89 0.21 -7.16
C VAL A 80 13.26 1.68 -7.23
N ALA A 81 14.20 2.03 -8.10
CA ALA A 81 14.77 3.38 -8.16
C ALA A 81 13.64 4.41 -8.23
N VAL A 82 13.55 5.28 -7.21
CA VAL A 82 12.57 6.36 -7.18
C VAL A 82 12.97 7.38 -8.26
N PRO A 83 12.01 7.93 -9.03
CA PRO A 83 12.29 9.07 -9.90
C PRO A 83 12.94 10.18 -9.07
N GLN A 84 14.17 10.55 -9.40
CA GLN A 84 14.99 11.41 -8.54
C GLN A 84 14.45 12.85 -8.51
N THR A 85 13.68 13.19 -7.49
CA THR A 85 13.70 14.53 -6.93
C THR A 85 14.97 14.69 -6.10
N SER A 86 15.46 15.93 -5.96
CA SER A 86 16.69 16.21 -5.22
C SER A 86 16.71 15.71 -3.76
N SER A 87 15.55 15.43 -3.15
CA SER A 87 15.44 14.82 -1.81
C SER A 87 15.06 13.34 -1.81
N GLY A 88 14.65 12.76 -2.95
CA GLY A 88 14.06 11.41 -3.02
C GLY A 88 12.68 11.27 -2.35
N GLU A 89 12.13 12.36 -1.81
CA GLU A 89 10.81 12.38 -1.18
C GLU A 89 9.70 12.59 -2.22
N TYR A 90 8.53 12.02 -1.91
CA TYR A 90 7.33 12.17 -2.73
C TYR A 90 6.10 12.39 -1.85
N ALA A 91 5.05 12.90 -2.48
CA ALA A 91 3.74 13.10 -1.87
C ALA A 91 2.70 12.23 -2.57
N VAL A 92 1.75 11.72 -1.78
CA VAL A 92 0.53 11.08 -2.29
C VAL A 92 -0.62 12.05 -2.11
N VAL A 93 -1.35 12.33 -3.18
CA VAL A 93 -2.46 13.27 -3.17
C VAL A 93 -3.74 12.53 -3.51
N ILE A 94 -4.70 12.54 -2.58
CA ILE A 94 -5.97 11.81 -2.67
C ILE A 94 -7.12 12.81 -2.66
N ASN A 95 -7.75 13.00 -3.81
CA ASN A 95 -8.82 13.97 -4.01
C ASN A 95 -10.25 13.37 -3.97
N SER A 96 -10.35 12.08 -3.68
CA SER A 96 -11.57 11.28 -3.81
C SER A 96 -11.59 10.19 -2.74
N ASP A 97 -12.77 9.80 -2.28
CA ASP A 97 -12.98 8.62 -1.42
C ASP A 97 -13.07 7.31 -2.22
N GLN A 98 -12.89 7.38 -3.54
CA GLN A 98 -12.83 6.23 -4.45
C GLN A 98 -11.69 6.39 -5.47
N MET A 99 -11.12 5.26 -5.90
CA MET A 99 -10.11 5.20 -6.96
C MET A 99 -10.77 4.96 -8.33
N GLY A 100 -10.47 5.82 -9.30
CA GLY A 100 -11.12 5.81 -10.62
C GLY A 100 -12.59 6.28 -10.59
N SER A 101 -13.28 6.12 -11.72
CA SER A 101 -14.66 6.59 -11.92
C SER A 101 -15.63 5.47 -12.32
N GLY A 102 -15.32 4.23 -11.92
CA GLY A 102 -16.14 3.04 -12.18
C GLY A 102 -17.20 2.82 -11.09
N ASP A 103 -17.47 1.56 -10.77
CA ASP A 103 -18.35 1.19 -9.65
C ASP A 103 -17.83 1.77 -8.33
N GLU A 104 -18.71 2.46 -7.58
CA GLU A 104 -18.33 3.20 -6.37
C GLU A 104 -17.83 2.26 -5.25
N GLY A 105 -18.53 1.15 -5.04
CA GLY A 105 -18.18 0.19 -3.99
C GLY A 105 -16.83 -0.45 -4.26
N PHE A 106 -16.56 -0.78 -5.53
CA PHE A 106 -15.27 -1.29 -5.96
C PHE A 106 -14.18 -0.21 -5.90
N GLY A 107 -14.46 1.01 -6.33
CA GLY A 107 -13.53 2.14 -6.28
C GLY A 107 -13.06 2.47 -4.86
N LYS A 108 -13.96 2.39 -3.88
CA LYS A 108 -13.62 2.50 -2.44
C LYS A 108 -12.68 1.38 -1.99
N LYS A 109 -12.99 0.13 -2.32
CA LYS A 109 -12.14 -1.03 -2.00
C LYS A 109 -10.76 -0.93 -2.66
N LEU A 110 -10.69 -0.45 -3.90
CA LEU A 110 -9.41 -0.21 -4.59
C LEU A 110 -8.57 0.83 -3.85
N LEU A 111 -9.18 1.93 -3.42
CA LEU A 111 -8.47 2.98 -2.68
C LEU A 111 -8.00 2.49 -1.30
N GLU A 112 -8.81 1.69 -0.60
CA GLU A 112 -8.41 1.01 0.63
C GLU A 112 -7.22 0.06 0.42
N GLY A 113 -7.21 -0.66 -0.70
CA GLY A 113 -6.10 -1.52 -1.09
C GLY A 113 -4.84 -0.74 -1.44
N PHE A 114 -4.99 0.41 -2.11
CA PHE A 114 -3.89 1.32 -2.43
C PHE A 114 -3.24 1.90 -1.17
N ILE A 115 -4.02 2.42 -0.22
CA ILE A 115 -3.50 3.00 1.04
C ILE A 115 -2.81 1.92 1.89
N TYR A 116 -3.37 0.70 1.94
CA TYR A 116 -2.70 -0.40 2.61
C TYR A 116 -1.39 -0.80 1.90
N ALA A 117 -1.39 -0.91 0.57
CA ALA A 117 -0.15 -1.19 -0.16
C ALA A 117 0.92 -0.11 0.03
N LEU A 118 0.50 1.14 0.23
CA LEU A 118 1.38 2.27 0.53
C LEU A 118 2.08 2.12 1.88
N THR A 119 1.44 1.52 2.89
CA THR A 119 2.06 1.27 4.22
C THR A 119 3.15 0.21 4.16
N GLU A 120 3.13 -0.62 3.13
CA GLU A 120 4.03 -1.77 2.94
C GLU A 120 5.16 -1.48 1.93
N GLN A 121 5.27 -0.24 1.45
CA GLN A 121 6.35 0.17 0.57
C GLN A 121 7.68 0.31 1.33
N ASP A 122 8.78 0.11 0.61
CA ASP A 122 10.14 0.28 1.14
C ASP A 122 10.48 1.76 1.40
N VAL A 123 9.92 2.64 0.56
CA VAL A 123 10.05 4.09 0.66
C VAL A 123 8.65 4.65 0.87
N LEU A 124 8.43 5.26 2.02
CA LEU A 124 7.14 5.84 2.40
C LEU A 124 7.03 7.29 1.90
N PRO A 125 5.81 7.78 1.65
CA PRO A 125 5.62 9.18 1.26
C PRO A 125 5.98 10.11 2.42
N LYS A 126 6.50 11.28 2.07
CA LYS A 126 6.69 12.36 3.05
C LYS A 126 5.36 12.98 3.43
N PHE A 127 4.45 13.10 2.46
CA PHE A 127 3.11 13.68 2.67
C PHE A 127 2.03 12.78 2.10
N VAL A 128 0.93 12.63 2.84
CA VAL A 128 -0.37 12.21 2.29
C VAL A 128 -1.33 13.39 2.42
N VAL A 129 -1.85 13.86 1.29
CA VAL A 129 -2.72 15.04 1.22
C VAL A 129 -4.11 14.64 0.76
N CYS A 130 -5.10 14.85 1.61
CA CYS A 130 -6.51 14.58 1.34
C CYS A 130 -7.28 15.89 1.10
N TYR A 131 -8.01 15.98 -0.01
CA TYR A 131 -8.96 17.07 -0.25
C TYR A 131 -10.20 16.57 -1.00
N ASN A 132 -11.20 17.44 -1.14
CA ASN A 132 -12.52 17.08 -1.66
C ASN A 132 -13.06 15.85 -0.90
N SER A 133 -13.68 14.85 -1.53
CA SER A 133 -14.23 13.70 -0.78
C SER A 133 -13.15 12.81 -0.15
N GLY A 134 -11.88 12.94 -0.56
CA GLY A 134 -10.75 12.22 0.04
C GLY A 134 -10.55 12.49 1.54
N VAL A 135 -11.08 13.60 2.08
CA VAL A 135 -11.02 13.87 3.53
C VAL A 135 -11.78 12.82 4.36
N LYS A 136 -12.74 12.10 3.77
CA LYS A 136 -13.47 10.99 4.44
C LYS A 136 -12.55 9.85 4.88
N LEU A 137 -11.42 9.67 4.20
CA LEU A 137 -10.44 8.62 4.48
C LEU A 137 -9.68 8.88 5.80
N THR A 138 -9.63 10.14 6.23
CA THR A 138 -9.00 10.57 7.49
C THR A 138 -9.98 10.68 8.66
N THR A 139 -11.28 10.42 8.41
CA THR A 139 -12.36 10.68 9.38
C THR A 139 -13.27 9.46 9.59
N GLU A 140 -14.01 9.04 8.58
CA GLU A 140 -15.13 8.11 8.72
C GLU A 140 -14.77 6.66 8.36
N ASN A 141 -13.79 6.47 7.46
CA ASN A 141 -13.33 5.14 7.10
C ASN A 141 -12.25 4.63 8.09
N GLU A 142 -12.66 3.78 9.02
CA GLU A 142 -11.79 3.21 10.06
C GLU A 142 -10.58 2.46 9.50
N LYS A 143 -10.76 1.74 8.39
CA LYS A 143 -9.66 0.97 7.77
C LYS A 143 -8.57 1.93 7.30
N THR A 144 -8.93 2.93 6.51
CA THR A 144 -7.94 3.90 6.01
C THR A 144 -7.38 4.76 7.12
N VAL A 145 -8.16 5.08 8.16
CA VAL A 145 -7.65 5.80 9.33
C VAL A 145 -6.53 5.02 10.02
N ASN A 146 -6.68 3.71 10.20
CA ASN A 146 -5.65 2.88 10.83
C ASN A 146 -4.39 2.80 9.95
N ASP A 147 -4.55 2.57 8.64
CA ASP A 147 -3.44 2.53 7.69
C ASP A 147 -2.70 3.89 7.65
N LEU A 148 -3.42 5.01 7.62
CA LEU A 148 -2.85 6.36 7.64
C LEU A 148 -2.15 6.70 8.98
N LYS A 149 -2.63 6.17 10.11
CA LYS A 149 -1.93 6.29 11.40
C LYS A 149 -0.61 5.54 11.38
N ALA A 150 -0.56 4.37 10.74
CA ALA A 150 0.68 3.60 10.59
C ALA A 150 1.71 4.31 9.68
N LEU A 151 1.25 5.05 8.67
CA LEU A 151 2.13 5.95 7.90
C LEU A 151 2.61 7.12 8.77
N ALA A 152 1.71 7.75 9.51
CA ALA A 152 2.03 8.89 10.36
C ALA A 152 3.06 8.57 11.46
N SER A 153 2.96 7.39 12.08
CA SER A 153 3.93 6.94 13.08
C SER A 153 5.33 6.69 12.50
N GLN A 154 5.45 6.55 11.19
CA GLN A 154 6.70 6.38 10.45
C GLN A 154 7.21 7.69 9.82
N GLY A 155 6.63 8.84 10.19
CA GLY A 155 7.10 10.17 9.78
C GLY A 155 6.43 10.76 8.55
N CYS A 156 5.39 10.11 8.00
CA CYS A 156 4.54 10.70 6.96
C CYS A 156 3.62 11.77 7.57
N GLU A 157 3.59 12.96 6.98
CA GLU A 157 2.65 14.01 7.36
C GLU A 157 1.30 13.81 6.64
N VAL A 158 0.24 13.51 7.38
CA VAL A 158 -1.13 13.37 6.84
C VAL A 158 -1.86 14.70 6.99
N LEU A 159 -2.35 15.25 5.88
CA LEU A 159 -2.94 16.58 5.81
C LEU A 159 -4.32 16.53 5.15
N SER A 160 -5.33 17.15 5.77
CA SER A 160 -6.70 17.20 5.23
C SER A 160 -7.15 18.63 4.98
N CYS A 161 -7.63 18.94 3.78
CA CYS A 161 -8.10 20.28 3.44
C CYS A 161 -9.22 20.73 4.40
N GLY A 162 -8.97 21.79 5.18
CA GLY A 162 -9.88 22.28 6.21
C GLY A 162 -11.22 22.75 5.66
N LEU A 163 -11.24 23.37 4.47
CA LEU A 163 -12.48 23.78 3.81
C LEU A 163 -13.33 22.57 3.38
N CYS A 164 -12.69 21.48 2.94
CA CYS A 164 -13.39 20.25 2.58
C CYS A 164 -13.94 19.54 3.82
N LEU A 165 -13.16 19.48 4.91
CA LEU A 165 -13.65 18.98 6.20
C LEU A 165 -14.88 19.76 6.66
N ASP A 166 -14.88 21.09 6.50
CA ASP A 166 -16.04 21.92 6.83
C ASP A 166 -17.25 21.58 5.98
N PHE A 167 -17.05 21.56 4.66
CA PHE A 167 -18.10 21.33 3.68
C PHE A 167 -18.84 20.00 3.91
N TYR A 168 -18.12 18.94 4.28
CA TYR A 168 -18.71 17.64 4.58
C TYR A 168 -19.16 17.48 6.05
N GLY A 169 -18.99 18.49 6.92
CA GLY A 169 -19.33 18.40 8.34
C GLY A 169 -18.45 17.40 9.12
N LEU A 170 -17.16 17.32 8.75
CA LEU A 170 -16.20 16.32 9.26
C LEU A 170 -15.09 16.91 10.14
N LYS A 171 -15.08 18.23 10.41
CA LYS A 171 -14.03 18.90 11.21
C LYS A 171 -13.76 18.18 12.54
N GLU A 172 -14.81 17.96 13.33
CA GLU A 172 -14.73 17.30 14.64
C GLU A 172 -14.56 15.77 14.56
N LYS A 173 -14.60 15.21 13.34
CA LYS A 173 -14.45 13.77 13.09
C LYS A 173 -13.05 13.41 12.56
N LEU A 174 -12.11 14.36 12.47
CA LEU A 174 -10.76 14.08 12.00
C LEU A 174 -10.04 13.15 13.00
N LYS A 175 -9.64 11.96 12.54
CA LYS A 175 -9.04 10.91 13.40
C LYS A 175 -7.55 10.73 13.20
N VAL A 176 -6.98 11.27 12.12
CA VAL A 176 -5.56 11.19 11.78
C VAL A 176 -5.13 12.40 10.96
N GLY A 177 -3.92 12.87 11.22
CA GLY A 177 -3.34 14.04 10.54
C GLY A 177 -3.88 15.37 11.07
N THR A 178 -3.61 16.43 10.32
CA THR A 178 -4.00 17.80 10.69
C THR A 178 -4.73 18.52 9.56
N PRO A 179 -5.65 19.45 9.88
CA PRO A 179 -6.23 20.34 8.87
C PRO A 179 -5.15 21.18 8.16
N THR A 180 -5.33 21.42 6.87
CA THR A 180 -4.46 22.26 6.03
C THR A 180 -5.28 23.17 5.11
N ASN A 181 -4.63 23.87 4.19
CA ASN A 181 -5.25 24.76 3.21
C ASN A 181 -4.68 24.57 1.81
N MET A 182 -5.35 25.14 0.80
CA MET A 182 -4.94 24.99 -0.60
C MET A 182 -3.55 25.59 -0.90
N TYR A 183 -3.12 26.62 -0.18
CA TYR A 183 -1.79 27.20 -0.34
C TYR A 183 -0.69 26.17 -0.02
N ARG A 184 -0.76 25.51 1.14
CA ARG A 184 0.19 24.45 1.51
C ARG A 184 0.08 23.22 0.60
N ILE A 185 -1.14 22.85 0.18
CA ILE A 185 -1.36 21.74 -0.75
C ILE A 185 -0.65 22.00 -2.09
N THR A 186 -0.84 23.19 -2.68
CA THR A 186 -0.18 23.56 -3.95
C THR A 186 1.34 23.65 -3.81
N GLU A 187 1.84 24.13 -2.68
CA GLU A 187 3.27 24.12 -2.37
C GLU A 187 3.85 22.71 -2.37
N ILE A 188 3.23 21.77 -1.66
CA ILE A 188 3.64 20.35 -1.63
C ILE A 188 3.62 19.78 -3.05
N MET A 189 2.53 19.99 -3.80
CA MET A 189 2.38 19.47 -5.16
C MET A 189 3.38 20.04 -6.17
N ARG A 190 3.88 21.26 -5.95
CA ARG A 190 4.88 21.92 -6.81
C ARG A 190 6.30 21.48 -6.47
N THR A 191 6.56 21.14 -5.22
CA THR A 191 7.91 20.90 -4.69
C THR A 191 8.29 19.42 -4.59
N HIS A 192 7.32 18.50 -4.70
CA HIS A 192 7.53 17.06 -4.58
C HIS A 192 7.07 16.32 -5.84
N PHE A 193 7.61 15.13 -6.07
CA PHE A 193 7.00 14.17 -6.98
C PHE A 193 5.63 13.76 -6.42
N VAL A 194 4.58 13.79 -7.25
CA VAL A 194 3.21 13.54 -6.79
C VAL A 194 2.67 12.26 -7.40
N VAL A 195 2.26 11.33 -6.54
CA VAL A 195 1.47 10.15 -6.90
C VAL A 195 -0.01 10.46 -6.64
N ARG A 196 -0.88 10.15 -7.62
CA ARG A 196 -2.33 10.28 -7.51
C ARG A 196 -3.00 8.96 -7.88
N PRO A 197 -3.73 8.32 -6.94
CA PRO A 197 -4.55 7.15 -7.25
C PRO A 197 -5.81 7.53 -8.03
#